data_AF-A0A4Q3AEW9-F1
#
_entry.id   AF-A0A4Q3AEW9-F1
#
_cell.length_a   1.000
_cell.length_b   1.000
_cell.length_c   1.000
_cell.angle_alpha   90.00
_cell.angle_beta   90.00
_cell.angle_gamma   90.00
#
_symmetry.space_group_name_H-M   'P 1'
#
loop_
_entity.id
_entity.type
_entity.pdbx_description
1 polymer ?
#
loop_
_entity_poly.entity_id
_entity_poly.type
_entity_poly.pdbx_seq_one_letter_code
_entity_poly.pdbx_strand_id
1 'polypeptide(L)'
;MSDPITDAAAPLHDEEPPPAPVTGIAGKTAFYIGSAGLLLATAADSIAVLGRHTGFALIGSIEIVQAAIVFIAASSMVAVTLSRGHAAVHILTDRLSPARRAMLARIANLLGALAVLLLAAGSLILLGDLWNGHERSELLHIPLRWFRLLM
;
A
#
# COMPACT_ATOMS: atom_id res chain seq x y z
N MET A 1 23.10 -10.56 59.04
CA MET A 1 23.30 -11.58 58.00
C MET A 1 21.93 -12.15 57.68
N SER A 2 21.24 -11.49 56.75
CA SER A 2 19.93 -11.86 56.22
C SER A 2 19.69 -11.02 54.96
N ASP A 3 19.21 -11.69 53.92
CA ASP A 3 19.42 -11.43 52.48
C ASP A 3 19.02 -10.05 51.93
N PRO A 4 19.74 -9.55 50.91
CA PRO A 4 19.21 -8.55 50.00
C PRO A 4 18.13 -9.22 49.12
N ILE A 5 16.98 -8.57 49.03
CA ILE A 5 15.88 -8.92 48.13
C ILE A 5 16.43 -9.01 46.70
N THR A 6 16.73 -10.24 46.27
CA THR A 6 16.89 -10.58 44.86
C THR A 6 15.47 -10.74 44.33
N ASP A 7 14.82 -9.61 44.08
CA ASP A 7 13.64 -9.59 43.21
C ASP A 7 14.18 -9.68 41.78
N ALA A 8 14.52 -10.91 41.39
CA ALA A 8 14.71 -11.22 39.99
C ALA A 8 13.32 -11.07 39.35
N ALA A 9 12.99 -9.85 38.94
CA ALA A 9 11.82 -9.55 38.14
C ALA A 9 11.77 -10.57 37.01
N ALA A 10 10.77 -11.45 37.07
CA ALA A 10 10.51 -12.42 36.00
C ALA A 10 10.44 -11.64 34.67
N PRO A 11 11.02 -12.14 33.58
CA PRO A 11 10.99 -11.44 32.30
C PRO A 11 9.54 -11.14 31.94
N LEU A 12 9.19 -9.86 31.93
CA LEU A 12 7.88 -9.40 31.51
C LEU A 12 7.78 -9.61 30.02
N HIS A 13 7.02 -10.64 29.65
CA HIS A 13 6.54 -10.93 28.31
C HIS A 13 7.62 -11.39 27.32
N ASP A 14 7.31 -12.51 26.68
CA ASP A 14 7.90 -12.90 25.41
C ASP A 14 7.75 -11.71 24.43
N GLU A 15 8.81 -10.90 24.29
CA GLU A 15 8.90 -9.87 23.27
C GLU A 15 8.71 -10.54 21.92
N GLU A 16 7.52 -10.39 21.33
CA GLU A 16 7.26 -10.77 19.95
C GLU A 16 8.31 -10.02 19.11
N PRO A 17 9.16 -10.73 18.34
CA PRO A 17 10.35 -10.13 17.75
C PRO A 17 9.96 -8.92 16.90
N PRO A 18 10.77 -7.83 16.93
CA PRO A 18 10.46 -6.61 16.20
C PRO A 18 10.18 -6.94 14.72
N PRO A 19 9.28 -6.17 14.06
CA PRO A 19 8.91 -6.42 12.68
C PRO A 19 10.18 -6.59 11.86
N ALA A 20 10.32 -7.77 11.24
CA ALA A 20 11.57 -8.15 10.59
C ALA A 20 11.93 -7.05 9.59
N PRO A 21 13.12 -6.43 9.73
CA PRO A 21 13.52 -5.38 8.79
C PRO A 21 13.53 -6.01 7.40
N VAL A 22 12.96 -5.31 6.42
CA VAL A 22 12.82 -5.81 5.04
C VAL A 22 14.21 -5.87 4.40
N THR A 23 14.96 -6.92 4.72
CA THR A 23 16.42 -7.01 4.52
C THR A 23 16.80 -7.85 3.30
N GLY A 24 15.82 -8.37 2.56
CA GLY A 24 16.03 -9.11 1.32
C GLY A 24 16.16 -8.22 0.08
N ILE A 25 16.72 -8.79 -0.99
CA ILE A 25 16.76 -8.18 -2.33
C ILE A 25 15.35 -7.74 -2.74
N ALA A 26 14.34 -8.60 -2.54
CA ALA A 26 12.94 -8.29 -2.82
C ALA A 26 12.44 -7.03 -2.09
N GLY A 27 12.84 -6.84 -0.83
CA GLY A 27 12.49 -5.67 -0.03
C GLY A 27 13.10 -4.38 -0.56
N LYS A 28 14.41 -4.42 -0.85
CA LYS A 28 15.12 -3.29 -1.45
C LYS A 28 14.56 -2.94 -2.83
N THR A 29 14.29 -3.94 -3.66
CA THR A 29 13.68 -3.76 -4.98
C THR A 29 12.31 -3.12 -4.86
N ALA A 30 11.43 -3.62 -3.98
CA ALA A 30 10.13 -3.00 -3.73
C ALA A 30 10.27 -1.55 -3.28
N PHE A 31 11.16 -1.27 -2.31
CA PHE A 31 11.40 0.09 -1.84
C PHE A 31 11.82 1.05 -2.96
N TYR A 32 12.77 0.65 -3.82
CA TYR A 32 13.22 1.50 -4.92
C TYR A 32 12.14 1.69 -6.00
N ILE A 33 11.38 0.65 -6.33
CA ILE A 33 10.26 0.75 -7.29
C ILE A 33 9.20 1.72 -6.77
N GLY A 34 8.80 1.59 -5.51
CA GLY A 34 7.82 2.48 -4.89
C GLY A 34 8.31 3.92 -4.79
N SER A 35 9.56 4.10 -4.38
CA SER A 35 10.19 5.43 -4.28
C SER A 35 10.29 6.10 -5.65
N ALA A 36 10.67 5.35 -6.70
CA ALA A 36 10.72 5.85 -8.06
C ALA A 36 9.33 6.27 -8.56
N GLY A 37 8.30 5.45 -8.29
CA GLY A 37 6.91 5.80 -8.57
C GLY A 37 6.49 7.09 -7.86
N LEU A 38 6.78 7.22 -6.55
CA LEU A 38 6.43 8.40 -5.77
C LEU A 38 7.11 9.67 -6.28
N LEU A 39 8.40 9.59 -6.61
CA LEU A 39 9.14 10.71 -7.19
C LEU A 39 8.60 11.09 -8.56
N LEU A 40 8.25 10.11 -9.40
CA LEU A 40 7.67 10.36 -10.71
C LEU A 40 6.30 11.05 -10.61
N ALA A 41 5.42 10.56 -9.73
CA ALA A 41 4.11 11.18 -9.49
C ALA A 41 4.28 12.63 -9.00
N THR A 42 5.17 12.83 -8.02
CA THR A 42 5.45 14.17 -7.46
C THR A 42 6.01 15.12 -8.51
N ALA A 43 6.94 14.65 -9.34
CA ALA A 43 7.53 15.44 -10.41
C ALA A 43 6.48 15.82 -11.47
N ALA A 44 5.67 14.85 -11.91
CA ALA A 44 4.61 15.08 -12.91
C ALA A 44 3.59 16.11 -12.41
N ASP A 45 3.11 15.97 -11.18
CA ASP A 45 2.18 16.93 -10.58
C ASP A 45 2.81 18.31 -10.39
N SER A 46 4.05 18.37 -9.90
CA SER A 46 4.75 19.64 -9.69
C SER A 46 4.94 20.39 -11.01
N ILE A 47 5.39 19.69 -12.07
CA ILE A 47 5.57 20.27 -13.40
C ILE A 47 4.22 20.69 -13.99
N ALA A 48 3.16 19.89 -13.80
CA ALA A 48 1.82 20.25 -14.29
C ALA A 48 1.28 21.50 -13.59
N VAL A 49 1.48 21.65 -12.27
CA VAL A 49 1.10 22.85 -11.51
C VAL A 49 1.92 24.06 -11.95
N LEU A 50 3.25 23.94 -11.97
CA LEU A 50 4.15 25.03 -12.38
C LEU A 50 3.86 25.48 -13.81
N GLY A 51 3.67 24.52 -14.72
CA GLY A 51 3.31 24.78 -16.10
C GLY A 51 2.04 25.62 -16.22
N ARG A 52 0.99 25.30 -15.45
CA ARG A 52 -0.26 26.08 -15.46
C ARG A 52 -0.05 27.55 -15.07
N HIS A 53 0.98 27.86 -14.27
CA HIS A 53 1.32 29.24 -13.90
C HIS A 53 2.24 29.94 -14.91
N THR A 54 2.98 29.19 -15.75
CA THR A 54 3.92 29.74 -16.75
C THR A 54 3.39 29.70 -18.18
N GLY A 55 2.16 29.21 -18.39
CA GLY A 55 1.53 29.10 -19.71
C GLY A 55 1.86 27.82 -20.47
N PHE A 56 2.46 26.83 -19.81
CA PHE A 56 2.81 25.53 -20.38
C PHE A 56 1.91 24.42 -19.80
N ALA A 57 1.31 23.57 -20.63
CA ALA A 57 0.54 22.43 -20.14
C ALA A 57 1.34 21.13 -20.30
N LEU A 58 1.56 20.41 -19.19
CA LEU A 58 2.08 19.04 -19.24
C LEU A 58 0.95 18.10 -19.66
N ILE A 59 0.76 17.93 -20.97
CA ILE A 59 -0.22 17.01 -21.54
C ILE A 59 0.11 15.58 -21.12
N GLY A 60 -0.91 14.84 -20.67
CA GLY A 60 -0.77 13.48 -20.17
C GLY A 60 -0.18 13.34 -18.76
N SER A 61 -0.15 14.42 -17.96
CA SER A 61 0.26 14.35 -16.54
C SER A 61 -0.56 13.32 -15.75
N ILE A 62 -1.85 13.19 -16.06
CA ILE A 62 -2.77 12.23 -15.42
C ILE A 62 -2.30 10.79 -15.66
N GLU A 63 -1.92 10.47 -16.89
CA GLU A 63 -1.52 9.12 -17.29
C GLU A 63 -0.20 8.72 -16.62
N ILE A 64 0.74 9.67 -16.53
CA ILE A 64 2.01 9.49 -15.83
C ILE A 64 1.76 9.23 -14.33
N VAL A 65 0.90 10.02 -13.69
CA VAL A 65 0.58 9.86 -12.27
C VAL A 65 -0.14 8.54 -12.02
N GLN A 66 -1.10 8.16 -12.87
CA GLN A 66 -1.79 6.88 -12.74
C GLN A 66 -0.82 5.70 -12.86
N ALA A 67 0.08 5.71 -13.84
CA ALA A 67 1.11 4.69 -13.98
C ALA A 67 2.04 4.64 -12.75
N ALA A 68 2.44 5.81 -12.24
CA ALA A 68 3.25 5.92 -11.03
C ALA A 68 2.55 5.34 -9.79
N ILE A 69 1.24 5.57 -9.63
CA ILE A 69 0.43 5.03 -8.52
C ILE A 69 0.43 3.50 -8.54
N VAL A 70 0.39 2.85 -9.71
CA VAL A 70 0.47 1.39 -9.81
C VAL A 70 1.79 0.86 -9.22
N PHE A 71 2.93 1.50 -9.53
CA PHE A 71 4.22 1.12 -8.96
C PHE A 71 4.27 1.34 -7.44
N ILE A 72 3.74 2.46 -6.95
CA ILE A 72 3.67 2.77 -5.52
C ILE A 72 2.82 1.72 -4.79
N ALA A 73 1.61 1.45 -5.27
CA ALA A 73 0.67 0.53 -4.63
C ALA A 73 1.19 -0.92 -4.64
N ALA A 74 1.66 -1.42 -5.80
CA ALA A 74 2.17 -2.78 -5.93
C ALA A 74 3.40 -3.02 -5.03
N SER A 75 4.36 -2.09 -5.04
CA SER A 75 5.55 -2.18 -4.21
C SER A 75 5.25 -2.09 -2.71
N SER A 76 4.29 -1.24 -2.32
CA SER A 76 3.84 -1.11 -0.93
C SER A 76 3.18 -2.38 -0.42
N MET A 77 2.32 -3.01 -1.23
CA MET A 77 1.71 -4.30 -0.89
C MET A 77 2.78 -5.37 -0.66
N VAL A 78 3.74 -5.51 -1.59
CA VAL A 78 4.84 -6.46 -1.44
C VAL A 78 5.66 -6.19 -0.17
N ALA A 79 6.04 -4.93 0.07
CA ALA A 79 6.84 -4.55 1.24
C ALA A 79 6.11 -4.86 2.56
N VAL A 80 4.82 -4.55 2.66
CA VAL A 80 3.98 -4.82 3.84
C VAL A 80 3.78 -6.33 4.05
N THR A 81 3.56 -7.10 2.98
CA THR A 81 3.45 -8.55 3.07
C THR A 81 4.75 -9.19 3.56
N LEU A 82 5.90 -8.73 3.06
CA LEU A 82 7.21 -9.23 3.47
C LEU A 82 7.54 -8.92 4.94
N SER A 83 7.18 -7.73 5.43
CA SER A 83 7.41 -7.33 6.83
C SER A 83 6.36 -7.87 7.80
N ARG A 84 5.30 -8.52 7.31
CA ARG A 84 4.06 -8.79 8.06
C ARG A 84 3.53 -7.54 8.76
N GLY A 85 3.79 -6.36 8.20
CA GLY A 85 3.51 -5.06 8.79
C GLY A 85 2.04 -4.64 8.73
N HIS A 86 1.09 -5.59 8.69
CA HIS A 86 -0.31 -5.27 8.84
C HIS A 86 -0.50 -4.61 10.21
N ALA A 87 -0.81 -3.31 10.22
CA ALA A 87 -0.81 -2.50 11.42
C ALA A 87 -1.73 -3.12 12.49
N ALA A 88 -1.13 -3.74 13.51
CA ALA A 88 -1.83 -4.23 14.68
C ALA A 88 -1.59 -3.27 15.83
N VAL A 89 -2.67 -2.85 16.49
CA VAL A 89 -2.60 -1.98 17.66
C VAL A 89 -2.26 -2.86 18.87
N HIS A 90 -0.98 -3.22 19.00
CA HIS A 90 -0.46 -4.13 20.03
C HIS A 90 -0.85 -3.68 21.45
N ILE A 91 -0.83 -2.36 21.71
CA ILE A 91 -1.29 -1.78 23.00
C ILE A 91 -2.71 -2.20 23.41
N LEU A 92 -3.58 -2.47 22.43
CA LEU A 92 -4.96 -2.91 22.66
C LEU A 92 -5.08 -4.43 22.59
N THR A 93 -4.37 -5.09 21.67
CA THR A 93 -4.47 -6.54 21.48
C THR A 93 -3.78 -7.36 22.55
N ASP A 94 -2.73 -6.81 23.18
CA ASP A 94 -1.93 -7.52 24.19
C ASP A 94 -2.68 -7.60 25.53
N ARG A 95 -3.71 -6.76 25.72
CA ARG A 95 -4.61 -6.79 26.87
C ARG A 95 -5.75 -7.81 26.73
N LEU A 96 -5.86 -8.49 25.57
CA LEU A 96 -6.95 -9.42 25.29
C LEU A 96 -6.54 -10.86 25.53
N SER A 97 -7.50 -11.69 25.93
CA SER A 97 -7.27 -13.14 26.01
C SER A 97 -6.97 -13.72 24.61
N PRO A 98 -6.21 -14.82 24.52
CA PRO A 98 -5.80 -15.42 23.24
C PRO A 98 -6.98 -15.71 22.29
N ALA A 99 -8.12 -16.15 22.84
CA ALA A 99 -9.33 -16.42 22.08
C ALA A 99 -9.94 -15.14 21.46
N ARG A 100 -9.95 -14.02 22.20
CA ARG A 100 -10.46 -12.73 21.69
C ARG A 100 -9.53 -12.12 20.66
N ARG A 101 -8.20 -12.22 20.86
CA ARG A 101 -7.19 -11.80 19.87
C ARG A 101 -7.39 -12.55 18.54
N ALA A 102 -7.56 -13.87 18.60
CA ALA A 102 -7.81 -14.69 17.41
C ALA A 102 -9.12 -14.35 16.71
N MET A 103 -10.20 -14.07 17.46
CA MET A 103 -11.48 -13.66 16.90
C MET A 103 -11.37 -12.31 16.18
N LEU A 104 -10.75 -11.31 16.80
CA LEU A 104 -10.55 -9.99 16.19
C LEU A 104 -9.67 -10.08 14.94
N ALA A 105 -8.62 -10.90 14.95
CA ALA A 105 -7.79 -11.12 13.78
C ALA A 105 -8.61 -11.70 12.61
N ARG A 106 -9.52 -12.64 12.87
CA ARG A 106 -10.42 -13.19 11.84
C ARG A 106 -11.38 -12.12 11.31
N ILE A 107 -11.96 -11.30 12.19
CA ILE A 107 -12.86 -10.21 11.79
C ILE A 107 -12.09 -9.19 10.92
N ALA A 108 -10.89 -8.78 11.34
CA ALA A 108 -10.05 -7.87 10.57
C ALA A 108 -9.73 -8.44 9.18
N ASN A 109 -9.36 -9.72 9.09
CA ASN A 109 -9.11 -10.39 7.82
C ASN A 109 -10.36 -10.45 6.93
N LEU A 110 -11.53 -10.74 7.49
CA LEU A 110 -12.79 -10.75 6.75
C LEU A 110 -13.17 -9.36 6.24
N LEU A 111 -13.02 -8.33 7.07
CA LEU A 111 -13.28 -6.94 6.68
C LEU A 111 -12.30 -6.47 5.60
N GLY A 112 -11.01 -6.81 5.73
CA GLY A 112 -9.99 -6.53 4.72
C GLY A 112 -10.31 -7.23 3.39
N ALA A 113 -10.67 -8.51 3.43
CA ALA A 113 -11.08 -9.25 2.25
C ALA A 113 -12.33 -8.66 1.59
N LEU A 114 -13.34 -8.29 2.39
CA LEU A 114 -14.55 -7.66 1.90
C LEU A 114 -14.27 -6.30 1.25
N ALA A 115 -13.41 -5.47 1.87
CA ALA A 115 -13.02 -4.18 1.32
C ALA A 115 -12.34 -4.33 -0.05
N VAL A 116 -11.40 -5.27 -0.18
CA VAL A 116 -10.74 -5.58 -1.46
C VAL A 116 -11.75 -6.12 -2.48
N LEU A 117 -12.68 -6.98 -2.07
CA LEU A 117 -13.71 -7.53 -2.95
C LEU A 117 -14.64 -6.44 -3.50
N LEU A 118 -15.09 -5.52 -2.63
CA LEU A 118 -15.94 -4.39 -3.02
C LEU A 118 -15.19 -3.45 -3.97
N LEU A 119 -13.91 -3.18 -3.70
CA LEU A 119 -13.08 -2.38 -4.60
C LEU A 119 -12.94 -3.05 -5.96
N ALA A 120 -12.63 -4.35 -5.99
CA ALA A 120 -12.52 -5.11 -7.22
C ALA A 120 -13.83 -5.15 -8.01
N ALA A 121 -14.96 -5.37 -7.34
CA ALA A 121 -16.28 -5.36 -7.97
C ALA A 121 -16.62 -3.97 -8.55
N GLY A 122 -16.37 -2.89 -7.81
CA GLY A 122 -16.54 -1.52 -8.28
C GLY A 122 -15.68 -1.21 -9.51
N SER A 123 -14.40 -1.63 -9.48
CA SER A 123 -13.50 -1.49 -10.63
C SER A 123 -14.00 -2.25 -11.86
N LEU A 124 -14.52 -3.47 -11.70
CA LEU A 124 -15.09 -4.26 -12.81
C LEU A 124 -16.36 -3.64 -13.39
N ILE A 125 -17.22 -3.05 -12.54
CA ILE A 125 -18.42 -2.33 -13.00
C ILE A 125 -18.00 -1.12 -13.83
N LEU A 126 -17.10 -0.28 -13.30
CA LEU A 126 -16.56 0.89 -14.01
C LEU A 126 -15.88 0.51 -15.33
N LEU A 127 -15.12 -0.59 -15.33
CA LEU A 127 -14.51 -1.13 -16.54
C LEU A 127 -15.56 -1.49 -17.60
N GLY A 128 -16.65 -2.12 -17.17
CA GLY A 128 -17.79 -2.47 -18.03
C GLY A 128 -18.45 -1.22 -18.63
N ASP A 129 -18.73 -0.22 -17.81
CA ASP A 129 -19.34 1.04 -18.25
C ASP A 129 -18.45 1.78 -19.25
N LEU A 130 -17.13 1.78 -19.01
CA LEU A 130 -16.17 2.46 -19.85
C LEU A 130 -15.82 1.67 -21.12
N TRP A 131 -16.10 0.36 -21.21
CA TRP A 131 -15.63 -0.54 -22.28
C TRP A 131 -15.90 -0.05 -23.71
N ASN A 132 -17.00 0.68 -23.91
CA ASN A 132 -17.41 1.25 -25.21
C ASN A 132 -17.03 2.73 -25.38
N GLY A 133 -16.35 3.34 -24.42
CA GLY A 133 -15.80 4.70 -24.52
C GLY A 133 -14.68 4.78 -25.58
N HIS A 134 -14.72 5.83 -26.40
CA HIS A 134 -13.77 6.08 -27.50
C HIS A 134 -12.55 6.92 -27.06
N GLU A 135 -12.17 6.81 -25.79
CA GLU A 135 -11.08 7.59 -25.20
C GLU A 135 -9.71 7.13 -25.73
N ARG A 136 -8.84 8.10 -26.01
CA ARG A 136 -7.46 7.89 -26.46
C ARG A 136 -6.52 8.49 -25.41
N SER A 137 -5.36 7.86 -25.19
CA SER A 137 -4.33 8.44 -24.34
C SER A 137 -3.82 9.75 -24.95
N GLU A 138 -3.62 10.80 -24.17
CA GLU A 138 -3.15 12.09 -24.67
C GLU A 138 -1.67 12.05 -25.09
N LEU A 139 -0.83 11.28 -24.38
CA LEU A 139 0.59 11.16 -24.70
C LEU A 139 0.86 10.30 -25.95
N LEU A 140 0.32 9.09 -26.02
CA LEU A 140 0.63 8.11 -27.07
C LEU A 140 -0.45 7.97 -28.15
N HIS A 141 -1.60 8.65 -28.00
CA HIS A 141 -2.77 8.55 -28.88
C HIS A 141 -3.29 7.11 -29.10
N ILE A 142 -2.94 6.18 -28.21
CA ILE A 142 -3.37 4.78 -28.30
C ILE A 142 -4.80 4.67 -27.76
N PRO A 143 -5.70 3.90 -28.42
CA PRO A 143 -7.03 3.60 -27.86
C PRO A 143 -6.91 2.91 -26.50
N LEU A 144 -7.52 3.51 -25.48
CA LEU A 144 -7.37 3.07 -24.09
C LEU A 144 -8.08 1.74 -23.77
N ARG A 145 -8.90 1.21 -24.68
CA ARG A 145 -9.73 0.01 -24.45
C ARG A 145 -8.94 -1.17 -23.88
N TRP A 146 -7.74 -1.44 -24.41
CA TRP A 146 -6.91 -2.57 -23.97
C TRP A 146 -6.14 -2.26 -22.67
N PHE A 147 -5.77 -1.01 -22.44
CA PHE A 147 -5.07 -0.61 -21.20
C PHE A 147 -5.95 -0.73 -19.97
N ARG A 148 -7.27 -0.56 -20.10
CA ARG A 148 -8.21 -0.73 -18.98
C ARG A 148 -8.31 -2.17 -18.46
N LEU A 149 -7.82 -3.18 -19.18
CA LEU A 149 -7.72 -4.55 -18.65
C LEU A 149 -6.51 -4.73 -17.71
N LEU A 150 -5.54 -3.82 -17.80
CA LEU A 150 -4.25 -3.92 -17.14
C LEU A 150 -4.15 -3.04 -15.89
N MET A 151 -5.08 -2.08 -15.75
CA MET A 151 -5.32 -1.26 -14.55
C MET A 151 -6.48 -1.80 -13.74
#